data_AF-A0A926P0D3-F1
#
_entry.id   AF-A0A926P0D3-F1
#
_cell.length_a   1.000
_cell.length_b   1.000
_cell.length_c   1.000
_cell.angle_alpha   90.00
_cell.angle_beta   90.00
_cell.angle_gamma   90.00
#
_symmetry.space_group_name_H-M   'P 1'
#
loop_
_entity.id
_entity.type
_entity.pdbx_description
1 polymer ?
#
loop_
_entity_poly.entity_id
_entity_poly.type
_entity_poly.pdbx_seq_one_letter_code
_entity_poly.pdbx_strand_id
1 'polypeptide(L)'
;MAEATLHIGRKISRIRELRGMKQEALAAELGISQQAISKIEQSAEVEESALEKIAKVLGVSAEAIKNYSDEAVIYNIQNNYEGSNNHGANIGHQFNFNPIEKLVELFEENKKLYERLLASELEKIELLKKAQ
;
A
#
# COMPACT_ATOMS: atom_id res chain seq x y z
N MET A 1 -16.25 -15.47 -22.41
CA MET A 1 -15.58 -14.58 -21.43
C MET A 1 -16.04 -15.05 -20.07
N ALA A 2 -15.16 -15.66 -19.29
CA ALA A 2 -15.55 -16.27 -18.01
C ALA A 2 -15.85 -15.16 -17.02
N GLU A 3 -17.10 -15.11 -16.58
CA GLU A 3 -17.57 -14.30 -15.47
C GLU A 3 -16.59 -14.46 -14.30
N ALA A 4 -15.98 -13.36 -13.86
CA ALA A 4 -15.16 -13.28 -12.65
C ALA A 4 -16.08 -13.49 -11.44
N THR A 5 -16.64 -14.69 -11.35
CA THR A 5 -17.55 -15.11 -10.31
C THR A 5 -16.79 -15.01 -8.99
N LEU A 6 -17.38 -14.27 -8.05
CA LEU A 6 -16.92 -14.17 -6.67
C LEU A 6 -16.91 -15.58 -6.04
N HIS A 7 -15.87 -16.34 -6.31
CA HIS A 7 -15.74 -17.70 -5.81
C HIS A 7 -14.91 -17.67 -4.54
N ILE A 8 -15.58 -17.49 -3.40
CA ILE A 8 -14.95 -17.36 -2.08
C ILE A 8 -14.06 -18.56 -1.77
N GLY A 9 -14.49 -19.78 -2.12
CA GLY A 9 -13.69 -20.99 -1.95
C GLY A 9 -12.31 -20.93 -2.62
N ARG A 10 -12.23 -20.41 -3.86
CA ARG A 10 -10.95 -20.26 -4.58
C ARG A 10 -10.04 -19.24 -3.90
N LYS A 11 -10.61 -18.14 -3.40
CA LYS A 11 -9.87 -17.12 -2.63
C LYS A 11 -9.30 -17.72 -1.34
N ILE A 12 -10.08 -18.55 -0.64
CA ILE A 12 -9.60 -19.31 0.54
C ILE A 12 -8.43 -20.22 0.16
N SER A 13 -8.56 -21.02 -0.91
CA SER A 13 -7.48 -21.91 -1.37
C SER A 13 -6.20 -21.14 -1.66
N ARG A 14 -6.33 -19.98 -2.33
CA ARG A 14 -5.20 -19.17 -2.72
C ARG A 14 -4.48 -18.56 -1.52
N ILE A 15 -5.23 -18.01 -0.57
CA ILE A 15 -4.67 -17.47 0.68
C ILE A 15 -4.00 -18.58 1.50
N ARG A 16 -4.61 -19.77 1.57
CA ARG A 16 -4.04 -20.94 2.23
C ARG A 16 -2.69 -21.34 1.61
N GLU A 17 -2.60 -21.40 0.29
CA GLU A 17 -1.37 -21.71 -0.44
C GLU A 17 -0.29 -20.65 -0.21
N LEU A 18 -0.64 -19.37 -0.23
CA LEU A 18 0.30 -18.28 0.08
C LEU A 18 0.85 -18.35 1.50
N ARG A 19 0.07 -18.90 2.45
CA ARG A 19 0.51 -19.19 3.82
C ARG A 19 1.33 -20.47 3.94
N GLY A 20 1.55 -21.21 2.85
CA GLY A 20 2.25 -22.50 2.87
C GLY A 20 1.51 -23.60 3.64
N MET A 21 0.20 -23.46 3.83
CA MET A 21 -0.61 -24.36 4.64
C MET A 21 -1.25 -25.46 3.78
N LYS A 22 -1.15 -26.72 4.22
CA LYS A 22 -1.85 -27.85 3.56
C LYS A 22 -3.33 -27.89 3.92
N GLN A 23 -4.17 -28.46 3.07
CA GLN A 23 -5.59 -28.66 3.38
C GLN A 23 -5.80 -29.51 4.63
N GLU A 24 -4.95 -30.53 4.89
CA GLU A 24 -5.05 -31.32 6.12
C GLU A 24 -4.81 -30.48 7.38
N ALA A 25 -3.86 -29.53 7.31
CA ALA A 25 -3.53 -28.66 8.43
C ALA A 25 -4.68 -27.69 8.75
N LEU A 26 -5.26 -27.06 7.71
CA LEU A 26 -6.43 -26.20 7.88
C LEU A 26 -7.64 -26.98 8.43
N ALA A 27 -7.83 -28.20 7.95
CA ALA A 27 -8.90 -29.09 8.42
C ALA A 27 -8.73 -29.45 9.90
N ALA A 28 -7.50 -29.78 10.32
CA ALA A 28 -7.18 -30.10 11.71
C ALA A 28 -7.48 -28.94 12.67
N GLU A 29 -7.08 -27.71 12.31
CA GLU A 29 -7.37 -26.49 13.09
C GLU A 29 -8.87 -26.18 13.19
N LEU A 30 -9.63 -26.49 12.15
CA LEU A 30 -11.09 -26.28 12.12
C LEU A 30 -11.88 -27.46 12.71
N GLY A 31 -11.22 -28.55 13.09
CA GLY A 31 -11.88 -29.76 13.61
C GLY A 31 -12.78 -30.45 12.60
N ILE A 32 -12.51 -30.31 11.30
CA ILE A 32 -13.28 -30.93 10.21
C ILE A 32 -12.38 -31.83 9.36
N SER A 33 -12.98 -32.57 8.42
CA SER A 33 -12.21 -33.43 7.53
C SER A 33 -11.54 -32.64 6.40
N GLN A 34 -10.42 -33.16 5.88
CA GLN A 34 -9.77 -32.57 4.70
C GLN A 34 -10.72 -32.53 3.49
N GLN A 35 -11.61 -33.52 3.34
CA GLN A 35 -12.61 -33.51 2.26
C GLN A 35 -13.63 -32.38 2.44
N ALA A 36 -13.97 -32.01 3.67
CA ALA A 36 -14.83 -30.86 3.94
C ALA A 36 -14.16 -29.55 3.50
N ILE A 37 -12.86 -29.36 3.79
CA ILE A 37 -12.09 -28.21 3.29
C ILE A 37 -12.05 -28.19 1.77
N SER A 38 -11.75 -29.33 1.13
CA SER A 38 -11.73 -29.41 -0.33
C SER A 38 -13.08 -29.01 -0.95
N LYS A 39 -14.20 -29.39 -0.32
CA LYS A 39 -15.54 -28.97 -0.77
C LYS A 39 -15.78 -27.48 -0.58
N ILE A 40 -15.36 -26.91 0.55
CA ILE A 40 -15.46 -25.48 0.82
C ILE A 40 -14.65 -24.68 -0.22
N GLU A 41 -13.43 -25.11 -0.54
CA GLU A 41 -12.58 -24.45 -1.53
C GLU A 41 -13.15 -24.53 -2.96
N GLN A 42 -13.97 -25.53 -3.25
CA GLN A 42 -14.70 -25.69 -4.51
C GLN A 42 -16.07 -24.98 -4.53
N SER A 43 -16.50 -24.40 -3.41
CA SER A 43 -17.78 -23.70 -3.31
C SER A 43 -17.66 -22.23 -3.69
N ALA A 44 -18.58 -21.74 -4.51
CA ALA A 44 -18.65 -20.33 -4.87
C ALA A 44 -18.96 -19.45 -3.66
N GLU A 45 -19.89 -19.91 -2.82
CA GLU A 45 -20.33 -19.23 -1.60
C GLU A 45 -19.94 -20.05 -0.36
N VAL A 46 -19.66 -19.35 0.73
CA VAL A 46 -19.32 -19.95 2.02
C VAL A 46 -20.09 -19.19 3.08
N GLU A 47 -20.76 -19.92 3.97
CA GLU A 47 -21.48 -19.35 5.11
C GLU A 47 -20.58 -18.41 5.93
N GLU A 48 -21.10 -17.25 6.33
CA GLU A 48 -20.30 -16.21 7.00
C GLU A 48 -19.61 -16.74 8.24
N SER A 49 -20.33 -17.54 9.05
CA SER A 49 -19.78 -18.16 10.26
C SER A 49 -18.63 -19.13 10.00
N ALA A 50 -18.63 -19.81 8.84
CA ALA A 50 -17.54 -20.68 8.44
C ALA A 50 -16.36 -19.86 7.89
N LEU A 51 -16.66 -18.82 7.10
CA LEU A 51 -15.67 -17.89 6.57
C LEU A 51 -14.89 -17.19 7.70
N GLU A 52 -15.56 -16.73 8.75
CA GLU A 52 -14.91 -16.10 9.92
C GLU A 52 -13.95 -17.05 10.62
N LYS A 53 -14.36 -18.31 10.83
CA LYS A 53 -13.50 -19.34 11.44
C LYS A 53 -12.27 -19.63 10.59
N ILE A 54 -12.47 -19.78 9.28
CA ILE A 54 -11.39 -19.99 8.31
C ILE A 54 -10.44 -18.79 8.32
N ALA A 55 -10.96 -17.57 8.28
CA ALA A 55 -10.18 -16.34 8.31
C ALA A 55 -9.32 -16.25 9.56
N LYS A 56 -9.89 -16.59 10.73
CA LYS A 56 -9.16 -16.63 12.00
C LYS A 56 -7.98 -17.60 11.96
N VAL A 57 -8.17 -18.81 11.45
CA VAL A 57 -7.09 -19.81 11.32
C VAL A 57 -6.03 -19.36 10.31
N LEU A 58 -6.44 -18.74 9.20
CA LEU A 58 -5.53 -18.20 8.19
C LEU A 58 -4.85 -16.88 8.62
N GLY A 59 -5.23 -16.31 9.78
CA GLY A 59 -4.66 -15.07 10.31
C GLY A 59 -4.98 -13.84 9.45
N VAL A 60 -6.16 -13.79 8.85
CA VAL A 60 -6.68 -12.67 8.03
C VAL A 60 -8.10 -12.31 8.45
N SER A 61 -8.63 -11.18 7.98
CA SER A 61 -10.06 -10.87 8.16
C SER A 61 -10.92 -11.57 7.10
N ALA A 62 -12.19 -11.85 7.43
CA ALA A 62 -13.15 -12.39 6.45
C ALA A 62 -13.32 -11.45 5.25
N GLU A 63 -13.27 -10.13 5.50
CA GLU A 63 -13.29 -9.10 4.46
C GLU A 63 -12.06 -9.17 3.54
N ALA A 64 -10.87 -9.45 4.06
CA ALA A 64 -9.68 -9.64 3.25
C ALA A 64 -9.82 -10.85 2.31
N ILE A 65 -10.49 -11.93 2.74
CA ILE A 65 -10.80 -13.07 1.87
C ILE A 65 -11.80 -12.67 0.78
N LYS A 66 -12.85 -11.93 1.13
CA LYS A 66 -13.86 -11.44 0.16
C LYS A 66 -13.25 -10.53 -0.90
N ASN A 67 -12.37 -9.63 -0.48
CA ASN A 67 -11.71 -8.64 -1.33
C ASN A 67 -10.43 -9.14 -1.99
N TYR A 68 -10.01 -10.38 -1.72
CA TYR A 68 -8.82 -10.96 -2.33
C TYR A 68 -8.93 -10.96 -3.86
N SER A 69 -7.88 -10.45 -4.52
CA SER A 69 -7.61 -10.65 -5.94
C SER A 69 -6.12 -10.93 -6.14
N ASP A 70 -5.79 -11.82 -7.08
CA ASP A 70 -4.39 -12.13 -7.38
C ASP A 70 -3.65 -10.90 -7.91
N GLU A 71 -4.32 -10.03 -8.66
CA GLU A 71 -3.76 -8.78 -9.17
C GLU A 71 -3.37 -7.82 -8.05
N ALA A 72 -4.20 -7.69 -7.00
CA ALA A 72 -3.89 -6.83 -5.85
C ALA A 72 -2.71 -7.39 -5.06
N VAL A 73 -2.59 -8.72 -4.94
CA VAL A 73 -1.44 -9.34 -4.25
C VAL A 73 -0.15 -9.16 -5.05
N ILE A 74 -0.18 -9.40 -6.36
CA ILE A 74 0.97 -9.20 -7.24
C ILE A 74 1.42 -7.73 -7.21
N TYR A 75 0.48 -6.79 -7.28
CA TYR A 75 0.78 -5.36 -7.16
C TYR A 75 1.45 -5.04 -5.81
N ASN A 76 0.92 -5.56 -4.70
CA ASN A 76 1.52 -5.31 -3.38
C ASN A 76 2.91 -5.95 -3.24
N ILE A 77 3.13 -7.15 -3.77
CA ILE A 77 4.45 -7.82 -3.75
C ILE A 77 5.45 -7.04 -4.61
N GLN A 78 5.08 -6.62 -5.81
CA GLN A 78 5.94 -5.81 -6.70
C GLN A 78 6.35 -4.49 -6.04
N ASN A 79 5.45 -3.86 -5.29
CA ASN A 79 5.70 -2.59 -4.60
C ASN A 79 6.32 -2.75 -3.19
N ASN A 80 6.52 -3.98 -2.69
CA ASN A 80 7.18 -4.24 -1.38
C ASN A 80 8.45 -5.09 -1.50
N TYR A 81 8.83 -5.53 -2.70
CA TYR A 81 10.08 -6.27 -2.89
C TYR A 81 11.28 -5.32 -2.78
N GLU A 82 12.31 -5.81 -2.09
CA GLU A 82 13.51 -5.11 -1.62
C GLU A 82 14.17 -4.30 -2.75
N GLY A 83 13.97 -2.98 -2.75
CA GLY A 83 14.52 -2.05 -3.74
C GLY A 83 13.53 -0.99 -4.23
N SER A 84 12.23 -1.12 -3.97
CA SER A 84 11.26 -0.07 -4.25
C SER A 84 11.21 0.95 -3.11
N ASN A 85 11.46 2.21 -3.44
CA ASN A 85 11.48 3.32 -2.49
C ASN A 85 10.17 3.36 -1.69
N ASN A 86 10.31 3.33 -0.36
CA ASN A 86 9.29 3.66 0.64
C ASN A 86 8.32 4.75 0.13
N HIS A 87 7.14 4.36 -0.36
CA HIS A 87 5.99 5.27 -0.53
C HIS A 87 4.64 4.56 -0.31
N GLY A 88 4.63 3.30 0.12
CA GLY A 88 3.40 2.52 0.33
C GLY A 88 3.08 2.25 1.80
N ALA A 89 2.59 3.26 2.53
CA ALA A 89 1.68 3.09 3.70
C ALA A 89 1.38 4.47 4.35
N ASN A 90 0.55 5.29 3.71
CA ASN A 90 -0.12 6.41 4.38
C ASN A 90 -1.64 6.28 4.22
N ILE A 91 -2.19 5.22 4.82
CA ILE A 91 -3.60 5.19 5.22
C ILE A 91 -3.62 5.93 6.56
N GLY A 92 -3.96 7.23 6.59
CA GLY A 92 -4.32 7.90 7.85
C GLY A 92 -3.96 9.38 8.02
N HIS A 93 -2.94 9.92 7.37
CA HIS A 93 -2.60 11.34 7.47
C HIS A 93 -2.05 11.87 6.16
N GLN A 94 -2.93 12.35 5.27
CA GLN A 94 -2.51 13.18 4.15
C GLN A 94 -2.06 14.54 4.67
N PHE A 95 -0.81 14.62 5.12
CA PHE A 95 -0.12 15.90 5.14
C PHE A 95 0.07 16.29 3.66
N ASN A 96 -0.61 17.35 3.22
CA ASN A 96 -0.43 17.96 1.89
C ASN A 96 0.90 18.72 1.84
N PHE A 97 2.00 18.01 2.12
CA PHE A 97 3.34 18.56 2.14
C PHE A 97 4.14 17.91 1.02
N ASN A 98 4.28 18.64 -0.08
CA ASN A 98 5.12 18.24 -1.19
C ASN A 98 6.53 18.83 -0.99
N PRO A 99 7.53 18.02 -0.57
CA PRO A 99 8.86 18.53 -0.26
C PRO A 99 9.57 19.13 -1.48
N ILE A 100 9.25 18.66 -2.69
CA ILE A 100 9.83 19.20 -3.93
C ILE A 100 9.28 20.61 -4.19
N GLU A 101 7.98 20.80 -4.02
CA GLU A 101 7.34 22.11 -4.18
C GLU A 101 7.92 23.13 -3.18
N LYS A 102 8.09 22.71 -1.91
CA LYS A 102 8.66 23.59 -0.89
C LYS A 102 10.14 23.92 -1.14
N LEU A 103 10.88 22.97 -1.71
CA LEU A 103 12.27 23.19 -2.10
C LEU A 103 12.37 24.20 -3.26
N VAL A 104 11.52 24.07 -4.28
CA VAL A 104 11.45 25.02 -5.40
C VAL A 104 11.11 26.43 -4.91
N GLU A 105 10.15 26.56 -4.00
CA GLU A 105 9.81 27.84 -3.38
C GLU A 105 11.02 28.46 -2.65
N LEU A 106 11.76 27.68 -1.86
CA LEU A 106 12.98 28.14 -1.18
C LEU A 106 14.06 28.60 -2.16
N PHE A 107 14.21 27.94 -3.30
CA PHE A 107 15.16 28.37 -4.34
C PHE A 107 14.77 29.72 -4.96
N GLU A 108 13.49 29.90 -5.27
CA GLU A 108 12.98 31.18 -5.79
C GLU A 108 13.08 32.32 -4.78
N GLU A 109 12.81 32.05 -3.49
CA GLU A 109 13.00 33.03 -2.41
C GLU A 109 14.47 33.41 -2.23
N ASN A 110 15.39 32.44 -2.24
CA ASN A 110 16.82 32.71 -2.17
C ASN A 110 17.30 33.55 -3.36
N LYS A 111 16.82 33.25 -4.57
CA LYS A 111 17.16 34.03 -5.77
C LYS A 111 16.74 35.49 -5.63
N LYS A 112 15.51 35.75 -5.17
CA LYS A 112 15.02 37.11 -4.90
C LYS A 112 15.84 37.83 -3.84
N LEU A 113 16.29 37.11 -2.80
CA LEU A 113 17.13 37.68 -1.76
C LEU A 113 18.50 38.11 -2.32
N TYR A 114 19.12 37.29 -3.18
CA TYR A 114 20.37 37.63 -3.84
C TYR A 114 20.24 38.84 -4.77
N GLU A 115 19.15 38.95 -5.52
CA GLU A 115 18.88 40.12 -6.38
C GLU A 115 18.78 41.41 -5.56
N ARG A 116 18.10 41.37 -4.39
CA ARG A 116 18.01 42.52 -3.48
C ARG A 116 19.34 42.88 -2.84
N LEU A 117 20.13 41.87 -2.44
CA LEU A 117 21.46 42.11 -1.87
C LEU A 117 22.36 42.79 -2.90
N LEU A 118 22.36 42.31 -4.14
CA LEU A 118 23.12 42.91 -5.23
C LEU A 118 22.70 44.37 -5.48
N ALA A 119 21.39 44.64 -5.47
CA ALA A 119 20.89 46.01 -5.62
C ALA A 119 21.36 46.92 -4.48
N SER A 120 21.33 46.45 -3.22
CA SER A 120 21.80 47.20 -2.06
C SER A 120 23.31 47.49 -2.12
N GLU A 121 24.12 46.52 -2.55
CA GLU A 121 25.56 46.72 -2.73
C GLU A 121 25.85 47.75 -3.84
N LEU A 122 25.11 47.72 -4.94
CA LEU A 122 25.23 48.70 -6.03
C LEU A 122 24.87 50.12 -5.56
N GLU A 123 23.76 50.28 -4.82
CA GLU A 123 23.35 51.57 -4.26
C GLU A 123 24.41 52.12 -3.28
N LYS A 124 24.96 51.26 -2.42
CA LYS A 124 26.03 51.64 -1.49
C LYS A 124 27.28 52.10 -2.21
N ILE A 125 27.69 51.41 -3.29
CA ILE A 125 28.81 51.82 -4.13
C ILE A 125 28.53 53.19 -4.78
N GLU A 126 27.31 53.42 -5.25
CA GLU A 126 26.94 54.70 -5.86
C GLU A 126 26.99 55.86 -4.85
N LEU A 127 26.49 55.66 -3.63
CA LEU A 127 26.58 56.65 -2.55
C LEU A 127 28.04 56.95 -2.18
N LEU A 128 28.89 55.92 -2.09
CA LEU A 128 30.32 56.09 -1.82
C LEU A 128 31.03 56.88 -2.92
N LYS A 129 30.67 56.66 -4.20
CA LYS A 129 31.18 57.44 -5.33
C LYS A 129 30.74 58.90 -5.31
N LYS A 130 29.52 59.18 -4.82
CA LYS A 130 29.00 60.56 -4.69
C LYS A 130 29.61 61.32 -3.50
N ALA A 131 30.14 60.60 -2.51
CA ALA A 131 30.77 61.17 -1.32
C ALA A 131 32.28 61.44 -1.49
N GLN A 132 32.84 61.14 -2.68
CA GLN A 132 34.24 61.35 -3.04
C GLN A 132 34.36 62.48 -4.05
#